data_AF-A0A1L7X5F9-F1
#
_entry.id   AF-A0A1L7X5F9-F1
#
_cell.length_a   1.000
_cell.length_b   1.000
_cell.length_c   1.000
_cell.angle_alpha   90.00
_cell.angle_beta   90.00
_cell.angle_gamma   90.00
#
_symmetry.space_group_name_H-M   'P 1'
#
loop_
_entity.id
_entity.type
_entity.pdbx_description
1 polymer ?
#
loop_
_entity_poly.entity_id
_entity_poly.type
_entity_poly.pdbx_seq_one_letter_code
_entity_poly.pdbx_strand_id
1 'polypeptide(L)'
;MADKAVEAALNAPPSTDEPPPPYAYTAPLNPGFCELAFRERQDNSIPKGGMSSAEYFEPCKACGFVCGDEIPQVYKQGWLDWVDPSVNFRWESHVAVEKKEGEARREILGCWICWEYDSKWVEPMGVQQWYKHMRRHFFVEGYRICRAKTGAMQRRRNCELKHCPKIHS
;
A
#
# COMPACT_ATOMS: atom_id res chain seq x y z
N MET A 1 -52.37 -16.77 -4.27
CA MET A 1 -50.94 -17.10 -4.44
C MET A 1 -50.14 -15.80 -4.51
N ALA A 2 -49.89 -15.16 -3.36
CA ALA A 2 -49.15 -13.89 -3.30
C ALA A 2 -48.30 -13.71 -2.02
N ASP A 3 -48.08 -14.77 -1.23
CA ASP A 3 -47.43 -14.66 0.09
C ASP A 3 -46.08 -15.37 0.21
N LYS A 4 -45.53 -15.92 -0.88
CA LYS A 4 -44.20 -16.59 -0.83
C LYS A 4 -43.03 -15.75 -1.33
N ALA A 5 -43.26 -14.53 -1.80
CA ALA A 5 -42.20 -13.68 -2.35
C ALA A 5 -41.58 -12.71 -1.32
N VAL A 6 -42.19 -12.55 -0.13
CA VAL A 6 -41.75 -11.56 0.86
C VAL A 6 -40.89 -12.17 1.98
N GLU A 7 -40.99 -13.48 2.22
CA GLU A 7 -40.19 -14.16 3.27
C GLU A 7 -38.76 -14.54 2.84
N ALA A 8 -38.40 -14.44 1.57
CA ALA A 8 -37.04 -14.72 1.11
C ALA A 8 -36.06 -13.54 1.35
N ALA A 9 -36.56 -12.37 1.72
CA ALA A 9 -35.74 -11.17 1.93
C ALA A 9 -35.15 -11.05 3.36
N LEU A 10 -35.53 -11.93 4.30
CA LEU A 10 -35.10 -11.86 5.70
C LEU A 10 -33.99 -12.85 6.09
N ASN A 11 -33.53 -13.68 5.15
CA ASN A 11 -32.46 -14.68 5.38
C ASN A 11 -31.33 -14.60 4.34
N ALA A 12 -31.17 -13.46 3.67
CA ALA A 12 -29.94 -13.23 2.91
C ALA A 12 -28.77 -13.07 3.91
N PRO A 13 -27.66 -13.82 3.77
CA PRO A 13 -26.46 -13.49 4.52
C PRO A 13 -26.08 -12.03 4.21
N PRO A 14 -25.62 -11.25 5.19
CA PRO A 14 -25.29 -9.85 4.96
C PRO A 14 -24.35 -9.75 3.76
N SER A 15 -24.74 -8.95 2.77
CA SER A 15 -23.84 -8.50 1.72
C SER A 15 -22.63 -7.88 2.41
N THR A 16 -21.48 -8.52 2.32
CA THR A 16 -20.19 -7.97 2.77
C THR A 16 -19.75 -6.91 1.74
N ASP A 17 -20.54 -5.85 1.61
CA ASP A 17 -20.22 -4.64 0.82
C ASP A 17 -19.26 -3.71 1.58
N GLU A 18 -18.91 -4.06 2.82
CA GLU A 18 -17.87 -3.38 3.57
C GLU A 18 -16.49 -3.90 3.14
N PRO A 19 -15.61 -3.05 2.59
CA PRO A 19 -14.21 -3.43 2.40
C PRO A 19 -13.63 -3.84 3.77
N PRO A 20 -12.69 -4.80 3.82
CA PRO A 20 -12.11 -5.21 5.09
C PRO A 20 -11.60 -3.96 5.82
N PRO A 21 -12.07 -3.68 7.05
CA PRO A 21 -11.62 -2.53 7.80
C PRO A 21 -10.10 -2.65 8.05
N PRO A 22 -9.37 -1.54 8.24
CA PRO A 22 -8.01 -1.64 8.72
C PRO A 22 -8.03 -2.24 10.14
N TYR A 23 -7.65 -3.51 10.26
CA TYR A 23 -7.55 -4.25 11.51
C TYR A 23 -6.18 -4.01 12.16
N ALA A 24 -6.07 -2.97 12.98
CA ALA A 24 -5.30 -2.92 14.25
C ALA A 24 -5.03 -1.47 14.66
N TYR A 25 -5.45 -1.09 15.88
CA TYR A 25 -5.13 0.19 16.52
C TYR A 25 -3.74 0.21 17.18
N THR A 26 -3.11 -0.96 17.35
CA THR A 26 -1.72 -1.07 17.78
C THR A 26 -0.83 -1.13 16.56
N ALA A 27 0.05 -0.14 16.38
CA ALA A 27 1.07 -0.16 15.33
C ALA A 27 1.85 -1.48 15.48
N PRO A 28 1.74 -2.41 14.52
CA PRO A 28 2.46 -3.66 14.60
C PRO A 28 3.98 -3.35 14.62
N LEU A 29 4.77 -4.11 15.40
CA LEU A 29 6.23 -3.95 15.46
C LEU A 29 6.82 -3.90 14.05
N ASN A 30 7.85 -3.10 13.81
CA ASN A 30 8.48 -3.05 12.48
C ASN A 30 8.99 -4.47 12.10
N PRO A 31 8.41 -5.14 11.08
CA PRO A 31 8.69 -6.53 10.74
C PRO A 31 9.99 -6.70 9.94
N GLY A 32 10.64 -5.60 9.56
CA GLY A 32 11.84 -5.62 8.73
C GLY A 32 11.93 -4.49 7.71
N PHE A 33 10.99 -3.54 7.69
CA PHE A 33 11.16 -2.31 6.92
C PHE A 33 12.38 -1.52 7.41
N CYS A 34 12.97 -0.73 6.53
CA CYS A 34 13.92 0.27 6.98
C CYS A 34 13.26 1.21 8.00
N GLU A 35 14.01 1.61 9.03
CA GLU A 35 13.49 2.46 10.11
C GLU A 35 12.90 3.79 9.60
N LEU A 36 13.50 4.39 8.57
CA LEU A 36 13.00 5.64 8.00
C LEU A 36 11.76 5.40 7.13
N ALA A 37 11.67 4.25 6.45
CA ALA A 37 10.46 3.84 5.73
C ALA A 37 9.27 3.70 6.68
N PHE A 38 9.51 2.98 7.78
CA PHE A 38 8.51 2.74 8.81
C PHE A 38 8.08 4.03 9.51
N ARG A 39 9.01 4.94 9.78
CA ARG A 39 8.70 6.26 10.36
C ARG A 39 7.93 7.16 9.39
N GLU A 40 8.36 7.26 8.13
CA GLU A 40 7.68 8.08 7.12
C GLU A 40 6.21 7.71 6.97
N ARG A 41 5.91 6.41 6.99
CA ARG A 41 4.55 5.89 6.97
C ARG A 41 3.70 6.36 8.14
N GLN A 42 4.29 6.46 9.34
CA GLN A 42 3.61 7.05 10.51
C GLN A 42 3.46 8.57 10.36
N ASP A 43 4.51 9.27 9.94
CA ASP A 43 4.52 10.72 9.76
C ASP A 43 3.53 11.16 8.68
N ASN A 44 3.34 10.34 7.65
CA ASN A 44 2.43 10.60 6.56
C ASN A 44 0.95 10.42 6.95
N SER A 45 0.66 10.02 8.18
CA SER A 45 -0.68 10.13 8.79
C SER A 45 -0.92 11.48 9.47
N ILE A 46 0.11 12.30 9.65
CA ILE A 46 0.08 13.58 10.37
C ILE A 46 -0.03 14.74 9.37
N PRO A 47 -0.89 15.75 9.59
CA PRO A 47 -0.94 16.96 8.76
C PRO A 47 0.44 17.62 8.65
N LYS A 48 0.91 17.86 7.41
CA LYS A 48 2.25 18.39 7.09
C LYS A 48 3.43 17.48 7.50
N GLY A 49 3.18 16.28 8.01
CA GLY A 49 4.21 15.29 8.27
C GLY A 49 4.74 14.65 6.98
N GLY A 50 5.83 13.90 7.11
CA GLY A 50 6.48 13.17 6.02
C GLY A 50 7.22 14.05 5.00
N MET A 51 7.89 13.41 4.07
CA MET A 51 8.77 14.04 3.09
C MET A 51 8.01 14.73 1.95
N SER A 52 8.72 15.64 1.28
CA SER A 52 8.32 16.25 0.00
C SER A 52 8.53 15.26 -1.16
N SER A 53 7.92 15.54 -2.31
CA SER A 53 8.04 14.65 -3.48
C SER A 53 9.47 14.48 -3.99
N ALA A 54 10.31 15.51 -3.89
CA ALA A 54 11.70 15.46 -4.35
C ALA A 54 12.57 14.57 -3.45
N GLU A 55 12.32 14.59 -2.14
CA GLU A 55 13.11 13.85 -1.15
C GLU A 55 12.98 12.32 -1.29
N TYR A 56 11.89 11.80 -1.87
CA TYR A 56 11.75 10.35 -2.11
C TYR A 56 12.75 9.80 -3.14
N PHE A 57 13.34 10.64 -3.98
CA PHE A 57 14.35 10.23 -4.96
C PHE A 57 15.77 10.30 -4.42
N GLU A 58 15.97 10.92 -3.25
CA GLU A 58 17.26 10.98 -2.60
C GLU A 58 17.60 9.64 -1.93
N PRO A 59 18.88 9.27 -1.83
CA PRO A 59 19.29 8.08 -1.08
C PRO A 59 18.80 8.15 0.37
N CYS A 60 18.12 7.10 0.81
CA CYS A 60 17.68 6.94 2.19
C CYS A 60 18.89 7.06 3.13
N LYS A 61 18.80 7.95 4.11
CA LYS A 61 19.92 8.25 5.02
C LYS A 61 20.28 7.09 5.95
N ALA A 62 19.38 6.14 6.15
CA ALA A 62 19.62 4.97 7.02
C ALA A 62 20.24 3.78 6.26
N CYS A 63 19.77 3.47 5.05
CA CYS A 63 20.21 2.26 4.33
C CYS A 63 20.74 2.52 2.91
N GLY A 64 20.68 3.76 2.42
CA GLY A 64 21.12 4.15 1.08
C GLY A 64 20.19 3.70 -0.06
N PHE A 65 19.00 3.18 0.24
CA PHE A 65 17.96 2.87 -0.75
C PHE A 65 17.65 4.09 -1.63
N VAL A 66 17.54 3.90 -2.95
CA VAL A 66 17.13 4.95 -3.90
C VAL A 66 15.86 4.46 -4.56
N CYS A 67 14.79 5.24 -4.48
CA CYS A 67 13.50 4.86 -5.06
C CYS A 67 13.48 5.15 -6.56
N GLY A 68 13.17 4.15 -7.37
CA GLY A 68 12.85 4.37 -8.78
C GLY A 68 11.44 4.95 -8.99
N ASP A 69 11.23 5.60 -10.12
CA ASP A 69 9.93 6.10 -10.61
C ASP A 69 9.25 5.16 -11.62
N GLU A 70 9.98 4.17 -12.15
CA GLU A 70 9.43 3.25 -13.15
C GLU A 70 8.38 2.32 -12.55
N ILE A 71 7.23 2.21 -13.24
CA ILE A 71 6.14 1.27 -12.94
C ILE A 71 6.16 0.15 -13.98
N PRO A 72 6.49 -1.09 -13.57
CA PRO A 72 6.56 -2.22 -14.49
C PRO A 72 5.26 -2.54 -15.23
N GLN A 73 5.39 -3.00 -16.47
CA GLN A 73 4.23 -3.37 -17.32
C GLN A 73 3.35 -4.47 -16.71
N VAL A 74 3.94 -5.39 -15.94
CA VAL A 74 3.21 -6.46 -15.23
C VAL A 74 2.12 -5.93 -14.28
N TYR A 75 2.29 -4.72 -13.76
CA TYR A 75 1.30 -4.06 -12.92
C TYR A 75 0.06 -3.59 -13.71
N LYS A 76 0.29 -3.13 -14.93
CA LYS A 76 -0.71 -2.46 -15.78
C LYS A 76 -1.45 -3.42 -16.71
N GLN A 77 -0.87 -4.60 -16.96
CA GLN A 77 -1.34 -5.53 -17.99
C GLN A 77 -2.79 -5.96 -17.77
N GLY A 78 -3.66 -5.59 -18.72
CA GLY A 78 -5.08 -5.93 -18.71
C GLY A 78 -5.92 -5.15 -17.69
N TRP A 79 -5.38 -4.07 -17.11
CA TRP A 79 -6.09 -3.22 -16.15
C TRP A 79 -6.17 -1.78 -16.68
N LEU A 80 -7.31 -1.45 -17.30
CA LEU A 80 -7.49 -0.20 -18.05
C LEU A 80 -7.57 1.05 -17.16
N ASP A 81 -8.05 0.92 -15.93
CA ASP A 81 -8.30 1.99 -14.96
C ASP A 81 -7.43 1.86 -13.69
N TRP A 82 -6.27 1.22 -13.86
CA TRP A 82 -5.23 1.11 -12.86
C TRP A 82 -4.85 2.43 -12.20
N VAL A 83 -4.31 2.35 -10.99
CA VAL A 83 -3.77 3.52 -10.29
C VAL A 83 -2.32 3.24 -10.01
N ASP A 84 -1.48 4.20 -10.38
CA ASP A 84 -0.07 4.15 -10.07
C ASP A 84 0.12 4.24 -8.55
N PRO A 85 0.75 3.24 -7.90
CA PRO A 85 1.23 3.38 -6.54
C PRO A 85 2.17 4.59 -6.51
N SER A 86 1.98 5.50 -5.56
CA SER A 86 2.78 6.72 -5.52
C SER A 86 4.26 6.39 -5.23
N VAL A 87 5.18 7.28 -5.61
CA VAL A 87 6.60 7.13 -5.22
C VAL A 87 6.75 7.01 -3.71
N ASN A 88 5.94 7.76 -2.94
CA ASN A 88 5.89 7.66 -1.49
C ASN A 88 5.50 6.23 -1.04
N PHE A 89 4.52 5.64 -1.68
CA PHE A 89 4.07 4.27 -1.38
C PHE A 89 5.18 3.23 -1.53
N ARG A 90 5.94 3.33 -2.62
CA ARG A 90 7.11 2.49 -2.89
C ARG A 90 8.22 2.78 -1.88
N TRP A 91 8.44 4.05 -1.57
CA TRP A 91 9.45 4.46 -0.60
C TRP A 91 9.13 3.94 0.80
N GLU A 92 7.92 4.10 1.32
CA GLU A 92 7.49 3.55 2.62
C GLU A 92 7.59 2.02 2.69
N SER A 93 7.63 1.34 1.54
CA SER A 93 7.73 -0.11 1.45
C SER A 93 9.17 -0.63 1.49
N HIS A 94 10.19 0.23 1.50
CA HIS A 94 11.57 -0.24 1.35
C HIS A 94 12.11 -0.98 2.58
N VAL A 95 12.91 -2.01 2.31
CA VAL A 95 13.58 -2.84 3.31
C VAL A 95 15.07 -2.54 3.30
N ALA A 96 15.69 -2.45 4.48
CA ALA A 96 17.13 -2.31 4.58
C ALA A 96 17.79 -3.65 4.24
N VAL A 97 18.68 -3.65 3.24
CA VAL A 97 19.43 -4.84 2.84
C VAL A 97 20.91 -4.54 2.98
N GLU A 98 21.65 -5.46 3.58
CA GLU A 98 23.11 -5.34 3.68
C GLU A 98 23.72 -5.29 2.28
N LYS A 99 24.52 -4.24 2.04
CA LYS A 99 25.27 -4.12 0.80
C LYS A 99 26.44 -5.10 0.83
N LYS A 100 26.43 -6.10 -0.04
CA LYS A 100 27.64 -6.87 -0.34
C LYS A 100 28.55 -6.06 -1.26
N GLU A 101 29.85 -6.12 -1.00
CA GLU A 101 30.86 -5.42 -1.78
C GLU A 101 30.79 -5.88 -3.25
N GLY A 102 30.74 -4.92 -4.19
CA GLY A 102 30.60 -5.19 -5.63
C GLY A 102 29.17 -5.37 -6.15
N GLU A 103 28.14 -5.41 -5.31
CA GLU A 103 26.74 -5.48 -5.78
C GLU A 103 26.12 -4.09 -5.97
N ALA A 104 25.40 -3.91 -7.09
CA ALA A 104 24.53 -2.76 -7.30
C ALA A 104 23.43 -2.76 -6.22
N ARG A 105 23.08 -1.56 -5.72
CA ARG A 105 21.96 -1.43 -4.76
C ARG A 105 20.69 -1.93 -5.43
N ARG A 106 20.08 -2.97 -4.87
CA ARG A 106 18.82 -3.53 -5.34
C ARG A 106 17.68 -2.95 -4.52
N GLU A 107 16.66 -2.47 -5.21
CA GLU A 107 15.41 -2.07 -4.56
C GLU A 107 14.67 -3.33 -4.10
N ILE A 108 14.63 -3.53 -2.79
CA ILE A 108 13.90 -4.60 -2.12
C ILE A 108 12.80 -3.97 -1.27
N LEU A 109 11.57 -4.47 -1.47
CA LEU A 109 10.34 -3.87 -0.98
C LEU A 109 9.51 -4.91 -0.21
N GLY A 110 9.06 -4.55 0.98
CA GLY A 110 8.06 -5.30 1.75
C GLY A 110 6.64 -4.89 1.38
N CYS A 111 5.67 -5.75 1.65
CA CYS A 111 4.25 -5.40 1.52
C CYS A 111 3.69 -4.98 2.87
N TRP A 112 3.49 -3.68 3.05
CA TRP A 112 2.87 -3.19 4.28
C TRP A 112 1.35 -3.46 4.31
N ILE A 113 0.67 -3.68 3.17
CA ILE A 113 -0.77 -4.07 3.17
C ILE A 113 -0.93 -5.43 3.85
N CYS A 114 -0.20 -6.46 3.39
CA CYS A 114 -0.16 -7.77 4.04
C CYS A 114 0.20 -7.65 5.52
N TRP A 115 1.10 -6.73 5.86
CA TRP A 115 1.51 -6.55 7.25
C TRP A 115 0.44 -5.88 8.12
N GLU A 116 -0.05 -4.71 7.72
CA GLU A 116 -0.97 -3.90 8.51
C GLU A 116 -2.42 -4.40 8.48
N TYR A 117 -2.86 -5.00 7.37
CA TYR A 117 -4.26 -5.45 7.21
C TYR A 117 -4.40 -6.93 7.50
N ASP A 118 -3.45 -7.75 7.06
CA ASP A 118 -3.51 -9.21 7.21
C ASP A 118 -2.60 -9.73 8.35
N SER A 119 -1.90 -8.85 9.07
CA SER A 119 -0.95 -9.22 10.14
C SER A 119 0.11 -10.23 9.69
N LYS A 120 0.50 -10.18 8.40
CA LYS A 120 1.41 -11.13 7.77
C LYS A 120 2.62 -10.45 7.16
N TRP A 121 3.81 -10.80 7.64
CA TRP A 121 5.05 -10.44 6.96
C TRP A 121 5.30 -11.42 5.80
N VAL A 122 5.22 -10.91 4.58
CA VAL A 122 5.65 -11.63 3.38
C VAL A 122 7.12 -11.33 3.11
N GLU A 123 7.84 -12.31 2.55
CA GLU A 123 9.24 -12.14 2.21
C GLU A 123 9.43 -10.91 1.30
N PRO A 124 10.41 -10.03 1.59
CA PRO A 124 10.68 -8.86 0.76
C PRO A 124 10.98 -9.23 -0.69
N MET A 125 10.46 -8.43 -1.61
CA MET A 125 10.45 -8.71 -3.04
C MET A 125 11.28 -7.67 -3.79
N GLY A 126 11.88 -8.09 -4.90
CA GLY A 126 12.36 -7.13 -5.90
C GLY A 126 11.19 -6.37 -6.54
N VAL A 127 11.47 -5.19 -7.09
CA VAL A 127 10.47 -4.26 -7.68
C VAL A 127 9.41 -4.97 -8.54
N GLN A 128 9.82 -5.78 -9.52
CA GLN A 128 8.90 -6.48 -10.42
C GLN A 128 7.92 -7.41 -9.68
N GLN A 129 8.43 -8.17 -8.71
CA GLN A 129 7.62 -9.09 -7.92
C GLN A 129 6.71 -8.32 -6.96
N TRP A 130 7.22 -7.25 -6.35
CA TRP A 130 6.42 -6.39 -5.48
C TRP A 130 5.26 -5.74 -6.24
N TYR A 131 5.48 -5.22 -7.46
CA TYR A 131 4.39 -4.69 -8.29
C TYR A 131 3.40 -5.77 -8.72
N LYS A 132 3.85 -6.97 -9.07
CA LYS A 132 2.95 -8.11 -9.31
C LYS A 132 2.12 -8.46 -8.07
N HIS A 133 2.71 -8.35 -6.87
CA HIS A 133 2.03 -8.56 -5.60
C HIS A 133 1.02 -7.43 -5.30
N MET A 134 1.38 -6.17 -5.50
CA MET A 134 0.46 -5.02 -5.36
C MET A 134 -0.73 -5.12 -6.32
N ARG A 135 -0.46 -5.57 -7.55
CA ARG A 135 -1.52 -5.85 -8.52
C ARG A 135 -2.55 -6.84 -7.98
N ARG A 136 -2.12 -7.89 -7.27
CA ARG A 136 -3.05 -8.85 -6.66
C ARG A 136 -3.97 -8.17 -5.66
N HIS A 137 -3.44 -7.36 -4.76
CA HIS A 137 -4.27 -6.62 -3.79
C HIS A 137 -5.28 -5.70 -4.47
N PHE A 138 -4.83 -4.86 -5.40
CA PHE A 138 -5.70 -3.81 -5.95
C PHE A 138 -6.65 -4.29 -7.04
N PHE A 139 -6.23 -5.24 -7.88
CA PHE A 139 -7.01 -5.69 -9.02
C PHE A 139 -7.77 -7.00 -8.76
N VAL A 140 -7.14 -7.96 -8.07
CA VAL A 140 -7.74 -9.29 -7.86
C VAL A 140 -8.55 -9.34 -6.57
N GLU A 141 -7.99 -8.83 -5.47
CA GLU A 141 -8.62 -8.86 -4.14
C GLU A 141 -9.53 -7.65 -3.89
N GLY A 142 -9.44 -6.61 -4.73
CA GLY A 142 -10.38 -5.49 -4.73
C GLY A 142 -10.09 -4.41 -3.69
N TYR A 143 -8.88 -4.36 -3.12
CA TYR A 143 -8.47 -3.27 -2.23
C TYR A 143 -8.60 -1.92 -2.95
N ARG A 144 -9.43 -1.03 -2.40
CA ARG A 144 -9.72 0.27 -3.03
C ARG A 144 -8.63 1.26 -2.69
N ILE A 145 -8.01 1.88 -3.70
CA ILE A 145 -7.03 2.95 -3.51
C ILE A 145 -7.75 4.30 -3.31
N CYS A 146 -7.31 5.08 -2.33
CA CYS A 146 -7.75 6.45 -2.14
C CYS A 146 -7.10 7.33 -3.22
N ARG A 147 -7.91 7.97 -4.06
CA ARG A 147 -7.43 8.76 -5.20
C ARG A 147 -7.60 10.24 -4.91
N ALA A 148 -6.58 11.03 -5.25
CA ALA A 148 -6.66 12.48 -5.29
C ALA A 148 -7.46 12.94 -6.51
N LYS A 149 -7.78 14.23 -6.57
CA LYS A 149 -8.44 14.86 -7.74
C LYS A 149 -7.68 14.63 -9.05
N THR A 150 -6.36 14.43 -8.97
CA THR A 150 -5.50 14.12 -10.12
C THR A 150 -5.56 12.66 -10.58
N GLY A 151 -6.29 11.80 -9.88
CA GLY A 151 -6.34 10.35 -10.11
C GLY A 151 -5.21 9.56 -9.44
N ALA A 152 -4.14 10.24 -9.00
CA ALA A 152 -3.03 9.61 -8.30
C ALA A 152 -3.42 9.10 -6.91
N MET A 153 -2.68 8.13 -6.40
CA MET A 153 -2.81 7.65 -5.03
C MET A 153 -2.61 8.79 -4.02
N GLN A 154 -3.59 8.98 -3.15
CA GLN A 154 -3.63 10.07 -2.19
C GLN A 154 -2.82 9.73 -0.93
N ARG A 155 -2.09 10.73 -0.43
CA ARG A 155 -1.41 10.64 0.86
C ARG A 155 -2.41 10.57 2.01
N ARG A 156 -2.17 9.76 3.04
CA ARG A 156 -3.09 9.63 4.18
C ARG A 156 -3.36 10.98 4.83
N ARG A 157 -2.33 11.81 5.07
CA ARG A 157 -2.44 13.17 5.61
C ARG A 157 -3.31 14.15 4.81
N ASN A 158 -3.55 13.85 3.52
CA ASN A 158 -4.39 14.68 2.65
C ASN A 158 -5.82 14.17 2.56
N CYS A 159 -6.14 13.02 3.17
CA CYS A 159 -7.51 12.51 3.23
C CYS A 159 -8.28 13.13 4.39
N GLU A 160 -9.37 13.84 4.07
CA GLU A 160 -10.23 14.50 5.06
C GLU A 160 -11.10 13.52 5.86
N LEU A 161 -11.19 12.26 5.40
CA LEU A 161 -11.95 11.23 6.07
C LEU A 161 -11.14 10.66 7.25
N LYS A 162 -11.62 10.93 8.47
CA LYS A 162 -11.04 10.40 9.72
C LYS A 162 -10.84 8.87 9.68
N HIS A 163 -11.83 8.15 9.14
CA HIS A 163 -11.82 6.70 8.98
C HIS A 163 -12.03 6.32 7.50
N CYS A 164 -11.07 6.68 6.64
CA CYS A 164 -11.10 6.25 5.25
C CYS A 164 -10.77 4.76 5.13
N PRO A 165 -11.65 3.92 4.54
CA PRO A 165 -11.41 2.48 4.39
C PRO A 165 -10.53 2.12 3.18
N LYS A 166 -10.04 3.13 2.45
CA LYS A 166 -9.23 2.95 1.25
C LYS A 166 -7.75 2.90 1.60
N ILE A 167 -6.96 2.27 0.74
CA ILE A 167 -5.50 2.25 0.82
C ILE A 167 -4.94 3.64 0.45
N HIS A 168 -4.04 4.15 1.28
CA HIS A 168 -3.32 5.41 1.06
C HIS A 168 -1.84 5.09 0.94
N SER A 169 -1.08 6.01 0.32
CA SER A 169 0.31 6.17 0.71
C SER A 169 0.32 6.89 2.03
#